data_AF-A0A6P8W1V8-F1
#
_entry.id   AF-A0A6P8W1V8-F1
#
_cell.length_a   1.000
_cell.length_b   1.000
_cell.length_c   1.000
_cell.angle_alpha   90.00
_cell.angle_beta   90.00
_cell.angle_gamma   90.00
#
_symmetry.space_group_name_H-M   'P 1'
#
loop_
_entity.id
_entity.type
_entity.pdbx_description
1 polymer ?
#
loop_
_entity_poly.entity_id
_entity_poly.type
_entity_poly.pdbx_seq_one_letter_code
_entity_poly.pdbx_strand_id
1 'polypeptide(L)'
;MWRYLFVLLALQSAFAAPISHCEQLRLDILQLTDDVAKEVLSKFVKLLQLVVDDAAQMEVNETERNQLEKMVKFIAIENRMENLRVLEIMEEIEMIFDMEDESDESGGLIDELLDKHGIDALERQLDDIFQIFVMQLENHIEIYFIRNEKNLSTSPLDILLSRFMNEKDIEARAQIIVEIWVNLDC
;
A
#
# COMPACT_ATOMS: atom_id res chain seq x y z
N MET A 1 -3.33 6.58 -9.67
CA MET A 1 -2.36 5.69 -8.98
C MET A 1 -2.48 5.68 -7.45
N TRP A 2 -3.11 6.67 -6.82
CA TRP A 2 -3.43 6.65 -5.37
C TRP A 2 -4.35 5.51 -4.90
N ARG A 3 -5.05 4.85 -5.82
CA ARG A 3 -6.04 3.80 -5.53
C ARG A 3 -5.45 2.58 -4.81
N TYR A 4 -4.18 2.24 -5.06
CA TYR A 4 -3.52 1.10 -4.42
C TYR A 4 -3.16 1.35 -2.95
N LEU A 5 -2.89 2.60 -2.56
CA LEU A 5 -2.64 3.00 -1.18
C LEU A 5 -3.91 2.90 -0.31
N PHE A 6 -5.07 3.28 -0.85
CA PHE A 6 -6.37 3.13 -0.16
C PHE A 6 -6.82 1.67 -0.02
N VAL A 7 -6.43 0.80 -0.96
CA VAL A 7 -6.67 -0.64 -0.86
C VAL A 7 -5.92 -1.26 0.32
N LEU A 8 -4.71 -0.79 0.63
CA LEU A 8 -3.87 -1.31 1.73
C LEU A 8 -4.28 -0.77 3.12
N LEU A 9 -5.04 0.32 3.15
CA LEU A 9 -5.48 1.05 4.36
C LEU A 9 -6.60 0.37 5.15
N ALA A 10 -7.52 -0.34 4.49
CA ALA A 10 -8.69 -0.95 5.13
C ALA A 10 -8.37 -2.18 6.01
N LEU A 11 -7.09 -2.57 6.12
CA LEU A 11 -6.69 -3.93 6.51
C LEU A 11 -6.43 -4.15 8.00
N GLN A 12 -6.25 -3.12 8.84
CA GLN A 12 -5.43 -3.27 10.06
C GLN A 12 -6.12 -3.56 11.41
N SER A 13 -7.44 -3.77 11.48
CA SER A 13 -8.16 -3.80 12.77
C SER A 13 -8.65 -5.19 13.24
N ALA A 14 -7.77 -6.07 13.78
CA ALA A 14 -8.08 -6.80 15.04
C ALA A 14 -6.87 -7.57 15.57
N PHE A 15 -6.73 -7.59 16.90
CA PHE A 15 -5.85 -8.50 17.61
C PHE A 15 -6.48 -8.90 18.96
N ALA A 16 -6.52 -10.20 19.25
CA ALA A 16 -6.30 -10.86 20.56
C ALA A 16 -7.23 -12.07 20.82
N ALA A 17 -6.84 -13.28 20.38
CA ALA A 17 -7.40 -14.57 20.84
C ALA A 17 -6.43 -15.75 20.51
N PRO A 18 -6.65 -16.98 21.03
CA PRO A 18 -5.88 -18.14 20.63
C PRO A 18 -6.14 -18.50 19.15
N ILE A 19 -5.07 -18.37 18.36
CA ILE A 19 -5.13 -18.27 16.89
C ILE A 19 -5.78 -19.50 16.25
N SER A 20 -7.04 -19.37 15.87
CA SER A 20 -7.70 -20.28 14.92
C SER A 20 -6.99 -20.22 13.55
N HIS A 21 -7.17 -21.22 12.68
CA HIS A 21 -6.59 -21.17 11.31
C HIS A 21 -7.03 -19.92 10.52
N CYS A 22 -8.21 -19.37 10.84
CA CYS A 22 -8.73 -18.11 10.33
C CYS A 22 -7.92 -16.90 10.84
N GLU A 23 -7.65 -16.85 12.15
CA GLU A 23 -6.78 -15.81 12.73
C GLU A 23 -5.34 -15.91 12.22
N GLN A 24 -4.83 -17.11 11.94
CA GLN A 24 -3.48 -17.27 11.38
C GLN A 24 -3.41 -16.70 9.97
N LEU A 25 -4.40 -17.01 9.12
CA LEU A 25 -4.51 -16.41 7.79
C LEU A 25 -4.60 -14.88 7.91
N ARG A 26 -5.43 -14.37 8.83
CA ARG A 26 -5.54 -12.93 9.07
C ARG A 26 -4.19 -12.29 9.42
N LEU A 27 -3.42 -12.89 10.33
CA LEU A 27 -2.11 -12.38 10.72
C LEU A 27 -1.09 -12.42 9.58
N ASP A 28 -1.08 -13.51 8.81
CA ASP A 28 -0.18 -13.66 7.66
C ASP A 28 -0.47 -12.58 6.61
N ILE A 29 -1.75 -12.33 6.28
CA ILE A 29 -2.12 -11.29 5.31
C ILE A 29 -1.82 -9.88 5.89
N LEU A 30 -2.04 -9.66 7.20
CA LEU A 30 -1.73 -8.38 7.86
C LEU A 30 -0.25 -8.05 7.72
N GLN A 31 0.60 -9.01 8.09
CA GLN A 31 2.05 -8.84 8.05
C GLN A 31 2.54 -8.66 6.61
N LEU A 32 2.07 -9.50 5.69
CA LEU A 32 2.43 -9.40 4.28
C LEU A 32 2.06 -8.04 3.68
N THR A 33 0.90 -7.51 4.04
CA THR A 33 0.46 -6.17 3.62
C THR A 33 1.36 -5.08 4.21
N ASP A 34 1.68 -5.17 5.50
CA ASP A 34 2.51 -4.18 6.19
C ASP A 34 3.92 -4.12 5.58
N ASP A 35 4.51 -5.29 5.32
CA ASP A 35 5.83 -5.43 4.70
C ASP A 35 5.86 -4.84 3.29
N VAL A 36 4.88 -5.18 2.45
CA VAL A 36 4.79 -4.67 1.07
C VAL A 36 4.54 -3.17 1.03
N ALA A 37 3.64 -2.66 1.86
CA ALA A 37 3.36 -1.22 1.91
C ALA A 37 4.60 -0.43 2.38
N LYS A 38 5.35 -0.94 3.37
CA LYS A 38 6.62 -0.33 3.79
C LYS A 38 7.68 -0.36 2.70
N GLU A 39 7.78 -1.45 1.94
CA GLU A 39 8.68 -1.54 0.79
C GLU A 39 8.33 -0.47 -0.27
N VAL A 40 7.05 -0.37 -0.63
CA VAL A 40 6.54 0.62 -1.59
C VAL A 40 6.84 2.04 -1.11
N LEU A 41 6.53 2.35 0.15
CA LEU A 41 6.78 3.66 0.74
C LEU A 41 8.27 4.03 0.75
N SER A 42 9.16 3.09 1.10
CA SER A 42 10.61 3.34 1.03
C SER A 42 11.08 3.63 -0.40
N LYS A 43 10.52 2.96 -1.42
CA LYS A 43 10.83 3.27 -2.82
C LYS A 43 10.37 4.67 -3.22
N PHE A 44 9.19 5.09 -2.78
CA PHE A 44 8.71 6.47 -2.98
C PHE A 44 9.60 7.49 -2.29
N VAL A 45 9.99 7.26 -1.03
CA VAL A 45 10.90 8.16 -0.29
C VAL A 45 12.22 8.35 -1.06
N LYS A 46 12.81 7.26 -1.57
CA LYS A 46 14.05 7.34 -2.34
C LYS A 46 13.90 8.18 -3.61
N LEU A 47 12.79 8.05 -4.33
CA LEU A 47 12.50 8.86 -5.51
C LEU A 47 12.34 10.34 -5.12
N LEU A 48 11.53 10.62 -4.10
CA LEU A 48 11.27 11.98 -3.65
C LEU A 48 12.52 12.67 -3.08
N GLN A 49 13.41 11.93 -2.43
CA GLN A 49 14.69 12.45 -1.97
C GLN A 49 15.52 12.98 -3.15
N LEU A 50 15.58 12.24 -4.27
CA LEU A 50 16.28 12.69 -5.47
C LEU A 50 15.66 13.97 -6.04
N VAL A 51 14.32 14.02 -6.12
CA VAL A 51 13.59 15.21 -6.58
C VAL A 51 13.90 16.41 -5.69
N VAL A 52 13.85 16.25 -4.36
CA VAL A 52 14.15 17.33 -3.40
C VAL A 52 15.60 17.80 -3.51
N ASP A 53 16.55 16.86 -3.64
CA ASP A 53 17.98 17.17 -3.73
C ASP A 53 18.32 17.96 -5.02
N ASP A 54 17.70 17.60 -6.14
CA ASP A 54 17.86 18.31 -7.42
C ASP A 54 17.14 19.66 -7.40
N ALA A 55 15.91 19.72 -6.88
CA ALA A 55 15.14 20.96 -6.79
C ALA A 55 15.80 22.01 -5.85
N ALA A 56 16.55 21.58 -4.84
CA ALA A 56 17.29 22.47 -3.94
C ALA A 56 18.36 23.31 -4.66
N GLN A 57 18.77 22.92 -5.87
CA GLN A 57 19.75 23.64 -6.70
C GLN A 57 19.09 24.53 -7.76
N MET A 58 17.76 24.58 -7.79
CA MET A 58 16.97 25.25 -8.81
C MET A 58 16.20 26.44 -8.23
N GLU A 59 15.85 27.39 -9.09
CA GLU A 59 14.93 28.46 -8.72
C GLU A 59 13.50 27.90 -8.73
N VAL A 60 12.92 27.75 -7.54
CA VAL A 60 11.55 27.25 -7.36
C VAL A 60 10.60 28.39 -7.02
N ASN A 61 9.39 28.32 -7.57
CA ASN A 61 8.31 29.23 -7.22
C ASN A 61 7.70 28.87 -5.84
N GLU A 62 6.75 29.66 -5.35
CA GLU A 62 6.17 29.47 -4.01
C GLU A 62 5.33 28.19 -3.91
N THR A 63 4.59 27.83 -4.95
CA THR A 63 3.81 26.60 -5.04
C THR A 63 4.72 25.35 -5.03
N GLU A 64 5.76 25.36 -5.86
CA GLU A 64 6.78 24.30 -5.90
C GLU A 64 7.51 24.17 -4.56
N ARG A 65 7.84 25.29 -3.91
CA ARG A 65 8.44 25.28 -2.58
C ARG A 65 7.53 24.62 -1.55
N ASN A 66 6.23 24.93 -1.54
CA ASN A 66 5.27 24.31 -0.64
C ASN A 66 5.15 22.80 -0.89
N GLN A 67 5.16 22.37 -2.15
CA GLN A 67 5.13 20.94 -2.51
C GLN A 67 6.41 20.22 -2.08
N LEU A 68 7.59 20.81 -2.29
CA LEU A 68 8.87 20.27 -1.83
C LEU A 68 8.92 20.17 -0.30
N GLU A 69 8.36 21.14 0.43
CA GLU A 69 8.24 21.05 1.89
C GLU A 69 7.35 19.88 2.33
N LYS A 70 6.23 19.61 1.64
CA LYS A 70 5.41 18.42 1.87
C LYS A 70 6.21 17.13 1.60
N MET A 71 6.99 17.08 0.52
CA MET A 71 7.86 15.94 0.20
C MET A 71 8.93 15.71 1.27
N VAL A 72 9.58 16.77 1.77
CA VAL A 72 10.55 16.69 2.88
C VAL A 72 9.90 16.13 4.14
N LYS A 73 8.69 16.57 4.48
CA LYS A 73 7.93 16.01 5.62
C LYS A 73 7.63 14.53 5.42
N PHE A 74 7.25 14.13 4.20
CA PHE A 74 6.97 12.73 3.86
C PHE A 74 8.23 11.86 3.98
N ILE A 75 9.36 12.31 3.45
CA ILE A 75 10.67 11.64 3.57
C ILE A 75 11.03 11.43 5.04
N ALA A 76 10.75 12.41 5.91
CA ALA A 76 11.03 12.29 7.34
C ALA A 76 10.24 11.17 8.05
N ILE A 77 9.18 10.64 7.44
CA ILE A 77 8.46 9.46 7.93
C ILE A 77 9.34 8.21 7.84
N GLU A 78 10.27 8.10 6.88
CA GLU A 78 11.09 6.89 6.68
C GLU A 78 11.80 6.42 7.95
N ASN A 79 12.32 7.37 8.73
CA ASN A 79 12.99 7.09 10.02
C ASN A 79 12.09 6.43 11.07
N ARG A 80 10.76 6.51 10.88
CA ARG A 80 9.75 5.96 11.78
C ARG A 80 9.03 4.76 11.18
N MET A 81 9.16 4.50 9.86
CA MET A 81 8.42 3.44 9.17
C MET A 81 8.67 2.05 9.75
N GLU A 82 9.88 1.75 10.23
CA GLU A 82 10.16 0.45 10.85
C GLU A 82 9.34 0.20 12.13
N ASN A 83 9.04 1.26 12.87
CA ASN A 83 8.37 1.18 14.18
C ASN A 83 6.87 1.44 14.12
N LEU A 84 6.39 2.01 13.01
CA LEU A 84 4.99 2.31 12.79
C LEU A 84 4.30 1.19 12.03
N ARG A 85 3.02 1.00 12.28
CA ARG A 85 2.15 0.26 11.36
C ARG A 85 1.82 1.13 10.16
N VAL A 86 1.55 0.51 9.01
CA VAL A 86 1.17 1.24 7.80
C VAL A 86 -0.03 2.17 8.01
N LEU A 87 -1.00 1.82 8.85
CA LEU A 87 -2.11 2.73 9.16
C LEU A 87 -1.61 4.03 9.82
N GLU A 88 -0.71 3.94 10.79
CA GLU A 88 -0.13 5.09 11.48
C GLU A 88 0.69 5.93 10.50
N ILE A 89 1.42 5.29 9.59
CA ILE A 89 2.15 5.98 8.50
C ILE A 89 1.18 6.74 7.60
N MET A 90 0.05 6.13 7.23
CA MET A 90 -0.93 6.76 6.34
C MET A 90 -1.66 7.94 6.98
N GLU A 91 -1.98 7.86 8.28
CA GLU A 91 -2.52 9.00 9.02
C GLU A 91 -1.53 10.18 8.99
N GLU A 92 -0.23 9.91 9.13
CA GLU A 92 0.80 10.95 8.98
C GLU A 92 0.88 11.52 7.56
N ILE A 93 0.75 10.67 6.53
CA ILE A 93 0.74 11.11 5.13
C ILE A 93 -0.47 12.00 4.85
N GLU A 94 -1.64 11.62 5.34
CA GLU A 94 -2.88 12.40 5.21
C GLU A 94 -2.72 13.79 5.84
N MET A 95 -2.15 13.86 7.05
CA MET A 95 -1.84 15.15 7.70
C MET A 95 -0.83 16.00 6.92
N ILE A 96 0.10 15.41 6.17
CA ILE A 96 1.11 16.14 5.39
C ILE A 96 0.51 16.71 4.11
N PHE A 97 -0.30 15.92 3.43
CA PHE A 97 -0.83 16.29 2.12
C PHE A 97 -2.13 17.08 2.19
N ASP A 98 -2.83 17.06 3.33
CA ASP A 98 -4.11 17.74 3.61
C ASP A 98 -5.00 17.71 2.37
N MET A 99 -5.55 16.52 2.08
CA MET A 99 -6.22 16.20 0.82
C MET A 99 -7.50 17.03 0.53
N GLU A 100 -7.83 18.02 1.36
CA GLU A 100 -8.97 18.93 1.18
C GLU A 100 -8.65 20.23 0.41
N ASP A 101 -7.39 20.67 0.30
CA ASP A 101 -7.08 21.98 -0.31
C ASP A 101 -6.34 21.91 -1.66
N GLU A 102 -7.11 22.34 -2.67
CA GLU A 102 -6.80 22.96 -3.97
C GLU A 102 -5.77 22.28 -4.88
N SER A 103 -6.29 21.81 -6.02
CA SER A 103 -5.57 21.58 -7.26
C SER A 103 -4.97 22.90 -7.77
N ASP A 104 -3.90 23.37 -7.14
CA ASP A 104 -3.00 24.30 -7.80
C ASP A 104 -2.15 23.48 -8.76
N GLU A 105 -2.28 23.81 -10.06
CA GLU A 105 -1.46 23.28 -11.15
C GLU A 105 0.00 23.18 -10.67
N SER A 106 0.47 21.95 -10.46
CA SER A 106 1.86 21.71 -10.08
C SER A 106 2.74 22.33 -11.15
N GLY A 107 3.64 23.21 -10.70
CA GLY A 107 4.67 23.77 -11.55
C GLY A 107 5.43 22.62 -12.21
N GLY A 108 5.53 22.67 -13.55
CA GLY A 108 6.06 21.58 -14.36
C GLY A 108 7.48 21.11 -13.99
N LEU A 109 8.19 21.84 -13.12
CA LEU A 109 9.48 21.43 -12.61
C LEU A 109 9.44 20.15 -11.78
N ILE A 110 8.46 19.99 -10.90
CA ILE A 110 8.37 18.79 -10.04
C ILE A 110 8.03 17.56 -10.90
N ASP A 111 7.12 17.71 -11.85
CA ASP A 111 6.77 16.66 -12.79
C ASP A 111 7.96 16.30 -13.69
N GLU A 112 8.70 17.30 -14.19
CA GLU A 112 9.93 17.09 -14.97
C GLU A 112 11.01 16.35 -14.16
N LEU A 113 11.16 16.66 -12.86
CA LEU A 113 12.10 15.98 -11.98
C LEU A 113 11.67 14.54 -11.68
N LEU A 114 10.38 14.28 -11.49
CA LEU A 114 9.85 12.93 -11.32
C LEU A 114 10.09 12.07 -12.58
N ASP A 115 9.84 12.63 -13.75
CA ASP A 115 10.13 11.99 -15.05
C ASP A 115 11.63 11.70 -15.19
N LYS A 116 12.47 12.69 -14.90
CA LYS A 116 13.94 12.57 -14.97
C LYS A 116 14.48 11.47 -14.06
N HIS A 117 13.95 11.34 -12.85
CA HIS A 117 14.36 10.30 -11.90
C HIS A 117 13.66 8.96 -12.14
N GLY A 118 12.79 8.87 -13.15
CA GLY A 118 12.23 7.63 -13.64
C GLY A 118 11.04 7.14 -12.82
N ILE A 119 10.06 8.00 -12.58
CA ILE A 119 8.77 7.61 -12.00
C ILE A 119 8.14 6.41 -12.74
N ASP A 120 8.24 6.36 -14.07
CA ASP A 120 7.82 5.21 -14.89
C ASP A 120 8.51 3.89 -14.49
N ALA A 121 9.79 3.95 -14.13
CA ALA A 121 10.54 2.78 -13.71
C ALA A 121 10.14 2.34 -12.30
N LEU A 122 9.80 3.29 -11.42
CA LEU A 122 9.20 3.00 -10.13
C LEU A 122 7.84 2.31 -10.32
N GLU A 123 6.97 2.82 -11.19
CA GLU A 123 5.65 2.24 -11.47
C GLU A 123 5.74 0.77 -11.90
N ARG A 124 6.65 0.44 -12.81
CA ARG A 124 6.87 -0.95 -13.22
C ARG A 124 7.36 -1.83 -12.05
N GLN A 125 8.20 -1.28 -11.17
CA GLN A 125 8.61 -2.02 -9.96
C GLN A 125 7.44 -2.25 -9.00
N LEU A 126 6.50 -1.29 -8.90
CA LEU A 126 5.31 -1.46 -8.09
C LEU A 126 4.41 -2.58 -8.64
N ASP A 127 4.30 -2.70 -9.97
CA ASP A 127 3.59 -3.81 -10.59
C ASP A 127 4.22 -5.16 -10.23
N ASP A 128 5.55 -5.27 -10.32
CA ASP A 128 6.29 -6.48 -9.95
C ASP A 128 6.08 -6.84 -8.46
N ILE A 129 6.17 -5.85 -7.56
CA ILE A 129 5.93 -6.03 -6.12
C ILE A 129 4.49 -6.51 -5.88
N PHE A 130 3.52 -5.91 -6.56
CA PHE A 130 2.11 -6.28 -6.39
C PHE A 130 1.83 -7.70 -6.90
N GLN A 131 2.46 -8.12 -8.00
CA GLN A 131 2.36 -9.50 -8.47
C GLN A 131 2.93 -10.50 -7.46
N ILE A 132 4.09 -10.18 -6.86
CA ILE A 132 4.69 -11.02 -5.82
C ILE A 132 3.78 -11.10 -4.59
N PHE A 133 3.23 -9.97 -4.15
CA PHE A 133 2.26 -9.89 -3.05
C PHE A 133 1.05 -10.79 -3.30
N VAL A 134 0.44 -10.68 -4.48
CA VAL A 134 -0.72 -11.48 -4.88
C VAL A 134 -0.38 -12.98 -4.86
N MET A 135 0.77 -13.37 -5.41
CA MET A 135 1.23 -14.76 -5.41
C MET A 135 1.45 -15.31 -3.99
N GLN A 136 2.04 -14.50 -3.10
CA GLN A 136 2.23 -14.88 -1.70
C GLN A 136 0.89 -15.05 -1.00
N LEU A 137 -0.04 -14.11 -1.23
CA LEU A 137 -1.39 -14.17 -0.70
C LEU A 137 -2.14 -15.43 -1.15
N GLU A 138 -2.08 -15.77 -2.44
CA GLU A 138 -2.66 -17.02 -2.97
C GLU A 138 -2.12 -18.25 -2.21
N ASN A 139 -0.81 -18.31 -1.98
CA ASN A 139 -0.19 -19.42 -1.25
C ASN A 139 -0.71 -19.50 0.21
N HIS A 140 -0.88 -18.38 0.91
CA HIS A 140 -1.47 -18.39 2.26
C HIS A 140 -2.94 -18.87 2.25
N ILE A 141 -3.71 -18.47 1.24
CA ILE A 141 -5.11 -18.89 1.06
C ILE A 141 -5.21 -20.39 0.72
N GLU A 142 -4.33 -20.91 -0.14
CA GLU A 142 -4.27 -22.34 -0.44
C GLU A 142 -3.97 -23.17 0.81
N ILE A 143 -3.01 -22.73 1.62
CA ILE A 143 -2.67 -23.39 2.90
C ILE A 143 -3.87 -23.38 3.84
N TYR A 144 -4.63 -22.28 3.90
CA TYR A 144 -5.85 -22.19 4.68
C TYR A 144 -6.90 -23.22 4.22
N PHE A 145 -7.13 -23.34 2.91
CA PHE A 145 -8.08 -24.30 2.36
C PHE A 145 -7.68 -25.76 2.63
N ILE A 146 -6.40 -26.10 2.45
CA ILE A 146 -5.88 -27.45 2.77
C ILE A 146 -6.13 -27.80 4.24
N ARG A 147 -5.93 -26.83 5.15
CA ARG A 147 -6.11 -27.04 6.59
C ARG A 147 -7.58 -27.09 7.03
N ASN A 148 -8.48 -26.47 6.26
CA ASN A 148 -9.92 -26.38 6.56
C ASN A 148 -10.82 -27.28 5.69
N GLU A 149 -10.25 -28.31 5.04
CA GLU A 149 -10.90 -29.26 4.11
C GLU A 149 -12.27 -29.84 4.54
N LYS A 150 -12.63 -29.78 5.83
CA LYS A 150 -13.89 -30.32 6.37
C LYS A 150 -15.07 -29.35 6.43
N ASN A 151 -14.88 -28.04 6.24
CA ASN A 151 -15.92 -27.02 6.44
C ASN A 151 -16.19 -26.11 5.23
N LEU A 152 -15.57 -26.41 4.09
CA LEU A 152 -15.65 -25.59 2.89
C LEU A 152 -17.01 -25.73 2.20
N SER A 153 -17.94 -24.82 2.48
CA SER A 153 -19.01 -24.49 1.51
C SER A 153 -19.98 -23.39 1.92
N THR A 154 -19.92 -22.80 3.12
CA THR A 154 -20.96 -21.85 3.54
C THR A 154 -20.50 -20.52 4.15
N SER A 155 -19.19 -20.33 4.39
CA SER A 155 -18.73 -19.05 4.93
C SER A 155 -18.65 -17.98 3.83
N PRO A 156 -19.11 -16.73 4.08
CA PRO A 156 -18.86 -15.60 3.19
C PRO A 156 -17.37 -15.41 2.85
N LEU A 157 -16.49 -15.71 3.80
CA LEU A 157 -15.03 -15.66 3.61
C LEU A 157 -14.56 -16.69 2.56
N ASP A 158 -15.03 -17.93 2.63
CA ASP A 158 -14.65 -18.98 1.67
C ASP A 158 -15.05 -18.62 0.23
N ILE A 159 -16.21 -17.96 0.06
CA ILE A 159 -16.69 -17.47 -1.23
C ILE A 159 -15.77 -16.37 -1.76
N LEU A 160 -15.38 -15.41 -0.91
CA LEU A 160 -14.49 -14.32 -1.28
C LEU A 160 -13.08 -14.82 -1.62
N LEU A 161 -12.53 -15.71 -0.81
CA LEU A 161 -11.23 -16.36 -1.04
C LEU A 161 -11.25 -17.17 -2.34
N SER A 162 -12.33 -17.91 -2.60
CA SER A 162 -12.50 -18.65 -3.87
C SER A 162 -12.62 -17.70 -5.07
N ARG A 163 -13.30 -16.56 -4.91
CA ARG A 163 -13.40 -15.55 -5.97
C ARG A 163 -12.03 -14.94 -6.28
N PHE A 164 -11.23 -14.64 -5.25
CA PHE A 164 -9.87 -14.13 -5.40
C PHE A 164 -8.97 -15.10 -6.19
N MET A 165 -8.96 -16.38 -5.82
CA MET A 165 -8.15 -17.40 -6.49
C MET A 165 -8.52 -17.58 -7.98
N ASN A 166 -9.78 -17.33 -8.35
CA ASN A 166 -10.27 -17.51 -9.71
C ASN A 166 -10.25 -16.23 -10.57
N GLU A 167 -10.10 -15.05 -9.95
CA GLU A 167 -9.99 -13.78 -10.67
C GLU A 167 -8.66 -13.71 -11.42
N LYS A 168 -8.65 -13.14 -12.62
CA LYS A 168 -7.44 -12.98 -13.44
C LYS A 168 -7.04 -11.52 -13.61
N ASP A 169 -8.00 -10.62 -13.46
CA ASP A 169 -7.75 -9.20 -13.52
C ASP A 169 -7.12 -8.70 -12.21
N ILE A 170 -6.00 -8.00 -12.33
CA ILE A 170 -5.17 -7.59 -11.19
C ILE A 170 -5.84 -6.47 -10.38
N GLU A 171 -6.57 -5.58 -11.03
CA GLU A 171 -7.32 -4.50 -10.38
C GLU A 171 -8.54 -5.08 -9.65
N ALA A 172 -9.24 -6.02 -10.28
CA ALA A 172 -10.33 -6.76 -9.65
C ALA A 172 -9.83 -7.57 -8.44
N ARG A 173 -8.67 -8.23 -8.54
CA ARG A 173 -8.02 -8.91 -7.40
C ARG A 173 -7.79 -7.95 -6.25
N ALA A 174 -7.26 -6.75 -6.51
CA ALA A 174 -7.05 -5.73 -5.48
C ALA A 174 -8.36 -5.36 -4.74
N GLN A 175 -9.47 -5.23 -5.47
CA GLN A 175 -10.78 -4.97 -4.87
C GLN A 175 -11.28 -6.14 -4.02
N ILE A 176 -11.10 -7.37 -4.50
CA ILE A 176 -11.49 -8.57 -3.76
C ILE A 176 -10.68 -8.69 -2.46
N ILE A 177 -9.39 -8.32 -2.47
CA ILE A 177 -8.57 -8.28 -1.24
C ILE A 177 -9.23 -7.36 -0.20
N VAL A 178 -9.63 -6.14 -0.58
CA VAL A 178 -10.35 -5.24 0.33
C VAL A 178 -11.61 -5.89 0.91
N GLU A 179 -12.39 -6.57 0.06
CA GLU A 179 -13.61 -7.27 0.51
C GLU A 179 -13.32 -8.46 1.44
N ILE A 180 -12.28 -9.26 1.17
CA ILE A 180 -11.82 -10.35 2.04
C ILE A 180 -11.53 -9.80 3.44
N TRP A 181 -10.94 -8.61 3.52
CA TRP A 181 -10.58 -7.95 4.76
C TRP A 181 -11.76 -7.38 5.55
N VAL A 182 -12.69 -6.70 4.87
CA VAL A 182 -13.91 -6.19 5.52
C VAL A 182 -14.76 -7.34 6.07
N ASN A 183 -14.66 -8.53 5.47
CA ASN A 183 -15.40 -9.72 5.87
C ASN A 183 -14.54 -10.76 6.61
N LEU A 184 -13.31 -10.40 7.00
CA LEU A 184 -12.40 -11.23 7.81
C LEU A 184 -12.79 -11.15 9.30
N ASP A 185 -14.07 -11.35 9.58
CA ASP A 185 -14.57 -11.57 10.94
C ASP A 185 -14.46 -13.06 11.26
N CYS A 186 -13.31 -13.41 11.85
CA CYS A 186 -13.18 -14.52 12.78
C CYS A 186 -13.45 -13.96 14.19
#